data_AF-A0AAJ7R869-F1
#
_entry.id   AF-A0AAJ7R869-F1
#
_cell.length_a   1.000
_cell.length_b   1.000
_cell.length_c   1.000
_cell.angle_alpha   90.00
_cell.angle_beta   90.00
_cell.angle_gamma   90.00
#
_symmetry.space_group_name_H-M   'P 1'
#
loop_
_entity.id
_entity.type
_entity.pdbx_description
1 polymer ?
#
loop_
_entity_poly.entity_id
_entity_poly.type
_entity_poly.pdbx_seq_one_letter_code
_entity_poly.pdbx_strand_id
1 'polypeptide(L)' 'MADAATPKRHMKFPYTFTAKMVQFPYKYYINNCWPYKYYLISVLLVSPLFVKITSAVNSPANKAKWYEIRKKELEPHH' A
#
# COMPACT_ATOMS: atom_id res chain seq x y z
N MET A 1 -14.97 25.75 13.81
CA MET A 1 -15.33 24.63 12.92
C MET A 1 -16.57 25.03 12.11
N ALA A 2 -16.48 26.04 11.24
CA ALA A 2 -17.67 26.64 10.61
C ALA A 2 -17.62 26.75 9.06
N ASP A 3 -16.52 26.34 8.42
CA ASP A 3 -16.34 26.49 6.97
C ASP A 3 -16.14 25.16 6.24
N ALA A 4 -16.73 24.07 6.73
CA ALA A 4 -16.87 22.86 5.93
C ALA A 4 -18.10 23.04 5.03
N ALA A 5 -17.87 23.25 3.72
CA ALA A 5 -18.92 23.36 2.72
C ALA A 5 -19.96 22.25 2.92
N THR A 6 -21.15 22.62 3.40
CA THR A 6 -22.24 21.67 3.61
C THR A 6 -22.58 21.10 2.23
N PRO A 7 -22.51 19.77 2.02
CA PRO A 7 -22.79 19.20 0.71
C PRO A 7 -24.22 19.56 0.33
N LYS A 8 -24.38 20.48 -0.64
CA LYS A 8 -25.69 20.97 -1.12
C LYS A 8 -26.61 19.85 -1.59
N ARG A 9 -26.06 18.66 -1.89
CA ARG A 9 -26.81 17.48 -2.30
C ARG A 9 -26.27 16.24 -1.61
N HIS A 10 -27.12 15.60 -0.80
CA HIS A 10 -26.90 14.25 -0.31
C HIS A 10 -26.79 13.24 -1.46
N MET A 11 -25.90 12.27 -1.31
CA MET A 11 -25.67 11.25 -2.32
C MET A 11 -26.81 10.21 -2.27
N LYS A 12 -27.34 9.82 -3.44
CA LYS A 12 -28.53 8.94 -3.54
C LYS A 12 -28.31 7.55 -2.92
N PHE A 13 -27.10 7.01 -3.03
CA PHE A 13 -26.75 5.67 -2.54
C PHE A 13 -25.55 5.73 -1.59
N PRO A 14 -25.73 6.16 -0.32
CA PRO A 14 -24.64 6.38 0.63
C PRO A 14 -24.01 5.09 1.20
N TYR A 15 -24.59 3.93 0.88
CA TYR A 15 -24.18 2.63 1.41
C TYR A 15 -23.21 1.87 0.50
N THR A 16 -22.98 2.34 -0.72
CA THR A 16 -21.99 1.71 -1.61
C THR A 16 -20.58 1.94 -1.08
N PHE A 17 -19.65 1.08 -1.45
CA PHE A 17 -18.27 1.21 -0.99
C PHE A 17 -17.62 2.51 -1.49
N THR A 18 -17.87 2.86 -2.75
CA THR A 18 -17.44 4.14 -3.35
C THR A 18 -18.03 5.33 -2.61
N ALA A 19 -19.29 5.22 -2.19
CA ALA A 19 -19.96 6.27 -1.43
C ALA A 19 -19.28 6.56 -0.10
N LYS A 20 -18.94 5.51 0.64
CA LYS A 20 -18.26 5.61 1.94
C LYS A 20 -16.87 6.20 1.81
N MET A 21 -16.15 5.88 0.74
CA MET A 21 -14.84 6.50 0.47
C MET A 21 -14.98 8.00 0.25
N VAL A 22 -15.86 8.46 -0.64
CA VAL A 22 -16.03 9.89 -0.93
C VAL A 22 -16.48 10.69 0.29
N GLN A 23 -17.30 10.08 1.16
CA GLN A 23 -17.79 10.71 2.39
C GLN A 23 -16.75 10.73 3.53
N PHE A 24 -15.63 10.02 3.40
CA PHE A 24 -14.61 9.99 4.43
C PHE A 24 -13.89 11.36 4.53
N PRO A 25 -13.73 11.95 5.73
CA PRO A 25 -13.18 13.29 5.87
C PRO A 25 -11.64 13.29 5.77
N TYR A 26 -11.10 12.99 4.59
CA TYR A 26 -9.66 12.86 4.34
C TYR A 26 -8.85 14.08 4.81
N LYS A 27 -9.33 15.30 4.52
CA LYS A 27 -8.64 16.54 4.92
C LYS A 27 -8.50 16.67 6.44
N TYR A 28 -9.53 16.24 7.19
CA TYR A 28 -9.51 16.28 8.66
C TYR A 28 -8.44 15.34 9.21
N TYR A 29 -8.38 14.10 8.73
CA TYR A 29 -7.37 13.14 9.19
C TYR A 29 -5.96 13.53 8.78
N ILE A 30 -5.77 14.01 7.55
CA ILE A 30 -4.47 14.49 7.11
C ILE A 30 -4.02 15.64 8.01
N ASN A 31 -4.85 16.63 8.29
CA ASN A 31 -4.43 17.81 9.06
C ASN A 31 -4.25 17.56 10.56
N ASN A 32 -5.13 16.77 11.17
CA ASN A 32 -5.17 16.59 12.63
C ASN A 32 -4.38 15.36 13.10
N CYS A 33 -4.15 14.37 12.23
CA CYS A 33 -3.39 13.17 12.59
C CYS A 33 -2.03 13.18 11.90
N TRP A 34 -1.00 13.53 12.67
CA TRP A 34 0.39 13.52 12.21
C TRP A 34 0.84 12.20 11.56
N PRO A 35 0.41 10.98 11.99
CA PRO A 35 0.91 9.74 11.40
C PRO A 35 0.47 9.59 9.94
N TYR A 36 -0.72 10.07 9.58
CA TYR A 36 -1.21 9.98 8.20
C TYR A 36 -0.38 10.84 7.24
N LYS A 37 0.10 12.02 7.69
CA LYS A 37 1.00 12.86 6.89
C LYS A 37 2.33 12.15 6.66
N TYR A 38 2.97 11.71 7.75
CA TYR A 38 4.32 11.14 7.67
C TYR A 38 4.34 9.73 7.09
N TYR A 39 3.26 8.96 7.20
CA TYR A 39 3.15 7.63 6.59
C TYR A 39 3.24 7.69 5.06
N LEU A 40 2.50 8.59 4.42
CA LEU A 40 2.56 8.72 2.96
C LEU A 40 3.95 9.20 2.50
N ILE A 41 4.54 10.14 3.23
CA ILE A 41 5.89 10.65 2.95
C ILE A 41 6.93 9.55 3.13
N SER A 42 6.87 8.78 4.22
CA SER A 42 7.84 7.70 4.48
C SER A 42 7.71 6.58 3.47
N VAL A 43 6.50 6.19 3.08
CA VAL A 43 6.28 5.18 2.04
C VAL A 43 6.90 5.62 0.71
N LEU A 44 6.73 6.89 0.31
CA LEU A 44 7.35 7.41 -0.90
C LEU A 44 8.88 7.45 -0.81
N LEU A 45 9.42 7.90 0.32
CA LEU A 45 10.88 7.98 0.51
C LEU A 45 11.55 6.60 0.54
N VAL A 46 10.91 5.60 1.15
CA VAL A 46 11.48 4.25 1.27
C VAL A 46 11.15 3.37 0.04
N SER A 47 10.15 3.75 -0.77
CA SER A 47 9.80 3.04 -2.02
C SER A 47 11.01 2.70 -2.92
N PRO A 48 11.92 3.62 -3.30
CA PRO A 48 13.06 3.29 -4.14
C PRO A 48 14.04 2.31 -3.48
N LEU A 49 14.16 2.34 -2.16
CA LEU A 49 14.99 1.37 -1.42
C LEU A 49 14.40 -0.04 -1.54
N PHE A 50 13.08 -0.17 -1.32
CA PHE A 50 12.41 -1.46 -1.48
C PHE A 50 12.48 -1.96 -2.92
N VAL A 51 12.32 -1.10 -3.93
CA VAL A 51 12.46 -1.50 -5.35
C VAL A 51 13.85 -2.09 -5.61
N LYS A 52 14.92 -1.48 -5.08
CA LYS A 52 16.28 -2.02 -5.22
C LYS A 52 16.44 -3.38 -4.54
N ILE A 53 15.94 -3.53 -3.32
CA ILE A 53 15.98 -4.79 -2.58
C ILE A 53 15.22 -5.88 -3.34
N THR A 54 13.99 -5.58 -3.77
CA THR A 54 13.15 -6.52 -4.53
C THR A 54 13.81 -6.92 -5.85
N SER A 55 14.48 -5.99 -6.53
CA SER A 55 15.19 -6.28 -7.77
C SER A 55 16.41 -7.19 -7.53
N ALA A 56 17.17 -6.95 -6.46
CA ALA A 56 18.31 -7.78 -6.10
C ALA A 56 17.89 -9.22 -5.72
N VAL A 57 16.84 -9.35 -4.91
CA VAL A 57 16.27 -10.66 -4.52
C VAL A 57 15.74 -11.42 -5.74
N ASN A 58 15.14 -10.72 -6.69
CA ASN A 58 14.60 -11.32 -7.92
C ASN A 58 15.61 -11.43 -9.07
N SER A 59 16.90 -11.23 -8.81
CA SER A 59 17.95 -11.41 -9.82
C SER A 59 17.92 -12.83 -10.41
N PRO A 60 18.23 -13.00 -11.71
CA PRO A 60 18.14 -14.29 -12.38
C PRO A 60 19.05 -15.34 -11.73
N ALA A 61 20.23 -14.93 -11.26
CA ALA A 61 21.15 -15.80 -10.52
C ALA A 61 20.55 -16.32 -9.20
N ASN A 62 19.86 -15.45 -8.44
CA ASN A 62 19.24 -15.86 -7.20
C ASN A 62 18.03 -16.78 -7.43
N LYS A 63 17.24 -16.51 -8.48
CA LYS A 63 16.13 -17.39 -8.91
C LYS A 63 16.63 -18.78 -9.33
N ALA A 64 17.71 -18.84 -10.11
CA ALA A 64 18.31 -20.11 -10.53
C ALA A 64 18.81 -20.91 -9.32
N LYS A 65 19.54 -20.26 -8.40
CA LYS A 65 19.98 -20.87 -7.15
C LYS A 65 18.82 -21.38 -6.30
N TRP A 66 17.75 -20.60 -6.17
CA TRP A 66 16.57 -20.99 -5.42
C TRP A 66 15.86 -22.20 -6.06
N TYR A 67 15.77 -22.23 -7.39
CA TYR A 67 15.24 -23.37 -8.15
C TYR A 67 16.08 -24.64 -7.93
N GLU A 68 17.40 -24.53 -7.97
CA GLU A 68 18.31 -25.66 -7.72
C GLU A 68 18.17 -26.23 -6.30
N ILE A 69 18.09 -25.36 -5.29
CA ILE A 69 17.85 -25.77 -3.89
C ILE A 69 16.52 -26.53 -3.80
N ARG A 70 15.45 -25.98 -4.40
CA ARG A 70 14.13 -26.61 -4.37
C ARG A 70 14.05 -27.90 -5.16
N LYS A 71 14.80 -28.01 -6.25
CA LYS A 71 14.90 -29.26 -7.01
C LYS A 71 15.55 -30.36 -6.15
N LYS A 72 16.62 -30.03 -5.42
CA LYS A 72 17.29 -30.97 -4.50
C LYS A 72 16.41 -31.36 -3.30
N GLU A 73 15.58 -30.44 -2.80
CA GLU A 73 14.60 -30.74 -1.73
C GLU A 73 13.42 -31.59 -2.22
N LEU A 74 13.04 -31.44 -3.49
CA LEU A 74 11.93 -32.19 -4.11
C LEU A 74 12.34 -33.59 -4.54
N GLU A 75 13.61 -33.80 -4.91
CA GLU A 75 14.17 -35.12 -5.10
C GLU A 75 14.04 -35.88 -3.76
N PRO A 76 13.20 -36.93 -3.67
CA PRO A 76 13.02 -37.64 -2.43
C PRO A 76 14.37 -38.23 -2.01
N HIS A 77 14.83 -37.84 -0.83
CA HIS A 77 15.97 -38.47 -0.16
C HIS A 77 15.63 -39.96 0.04
N HIS A 78 16.05 -40.79 -0.92
CA HIS A 78 16.11 -42.25 -0.82
C HIS A 78 17.41 -42.69 -0.15
#